data_AF-W6UFQ9-F1
#
_entry.id   AF-W6UFQ9-F1
#
_cell.length_a   1.000
_cell.length_b   1.000
_cell.length_c   1.000
_cell.angle_alpha   90.00
_cell.angle_beta   90.00
_cell.angle_gamma   90.00
#
_symmetry.space_group_name_H-M   'P 1'
#
loop_
_entity.id
_entity.type
_entity.pdbx_description
1 polymer ?
#
loop_
_entity_poly.entity_id
_entity_poly.type
_entity_poly.pdbx_seq_one_letter_code
_entity_poly.pdbx_strand_id
1 'polypeptide(L)'
;MAVGRGKEGKLRTKAKTRSARAGLQFLVGRVHRLLRRVNYAERMALDNKKTRIIPRHLQLAIHNGEELNKLLGGVTIAQGGVLPNIQAVLLPKKTEKLVFSKE
;
A
#
# COMPACT_ATOMS: atom_id res chain seq x y z
N MET A 1 15.10 -10.47 50.25
CA MET A 1 14.23 -9.69 49.34
C MET A 1 13.78 -10.60 48.21
N ALA A 2 12.47 -10.86 48.09
CA ALA A 2 11.92 -11.77 47.09
C ALA A 2 11.91 -11.09 45.71
N VAL A 3 12.64 -11.65 44.75
CA VAL A 3 12.57 -11.25 43.33
C VAL A 3 11.22 -11.74 42.78
N GLY A 4 10.37 -10.78 42.38
CA GLY A 4 9.03 -11.04 41.86
C GLY A 4 9.06 -11.89 40.59
N ARG A 5 8.23 -12.95 40.59
CA ARG A 5 7.95 -13.77 39.41
C ARG A 5 7.22 -12.92 38.37
N GLY A 6 7.90 -12.59 37.28
CA GLY A 6 7.28 -12.02 36.08
C GLY A 6 6.41 -13.05 35.38
N LYS A 7 5.09 -12.78 35.35
CA LYS A 7 4.02 -13.36 34.52
C LYS A 7 4.33 -14.72 33.86
N GLU A 8 3.83 -15.76 34.53
CA GLU A 8 3.36 -17.05 34.03
C GLU A 8 3.59 -17.32 32.54
N GLY A 9 4.50 -18.27 32.26
CA GLY A 9 4.56 -19.01 31.01
C GLY A 9 3.29 -19.84 30.84
N LYS A 10 2.21 -19.19 30.37
CA LYS A 10 1.02 -19.88 29.89
C LYS A 10 1.43 -20.76 28.70
N LEU A 11 0.95 -22.01 28.66
CA LEU A 11 1.09 -22.90 27.50
C LEU A 11 0.84 -22.06 26.24
N ARG A 12 1.83 -21.99 25.35
CA ARG A 12 1.79 -21.14 24.16
C ARG A 12 0.65 -21.61 23.26
N THR A 13 -0.56 -21.11 23.49
CA THR A 13 -1.63 -21.19 22.51
C THR A 13 -1.08 -20.59 21.22
N LYS A 14 -1.21 -21.29 20.09
CA LYS A 14 -0.70 -20.81 18.79
C LYS A 14 -1.08 -19.34 18.63
N ALA A 15 -0.07 -18.46 18.63
CA ALA A 15 -0.31 -17.04 18.52
C ALA A 15 -1.03 -16.78 17.18
N LYS A 16 -2.24 -16.21 17.24
CA LYS A 16 -2.97 -15.83 16.02
C LYS A 16 -2.06 -14.96 15.14
N THR A 17 -1.87 -15.36 13.90
CA THR A 17 -1.02 -14.67 12.93
C THR A 17 -1.60 -13.28 12.61
N ARG A 18 -0.76 -12.34 12.19
CA ARG A 18 -1.23 -10.97 11.86
C ARG A 18 -2.32 -10.98 10.77
N SER A 19 -2.27 -11.95 9.86
CA SER A 19 -3.29 -12.17 8.83
C SER A 19 -4.60 -12.70 9.42
N ALA A 20 -4.53 -13.70 10.31
CA ALA A 20 -5.70 -14.24 11.00
C ALA A 20 -6.38 -13.21 11.92
N ARG A 21 -5.62 -12.25 12.49
CA ARG A 21 -6.19 -11.13 13.25
C ARG A 21 -6.84 -10.06 12.37
N ALA A 22 -6.34 -9.90 11.15
CA ALA A 22 -6.84 -8.91 10.18
C ALA A 22 -7.99 -9.45 9.31
N GLY A 23 -8.36 -10.73 9.44
CA GLY A 23 -9.37 -11.36 8.57
C GLY A 23 -8.90 -11.55 7.13
N LEU A 24 -7.59 -11.57 6.91
CA LEU A 24 -6.99 -11.63 5.58
C LEU A 24 -6.45 -13.03 5.31
N GLN A 25 -6.76 -13.58 4.13
CA GLN A 25 -6.34 -14.92 3.70
C GLN A 25 -4.82 -15.02 3.48
N PHE A 26 -4.17 -13.93 3.05
CA PHE A 26 -2.74 -13.93 2.76
C PHE A 26 -1.89 -13.49 3.97
N LEU A 27 -0.63 -13.91 3.97
CA LEU A 27 0.32 -13.70 5.08
C LEU A 27 0.76 -12.22 5.20
N VAL A 28 -0.05 -11.40 5.86
CA VAL A 28 0.20 -9.99 6.19
C VAL A 28 1.60 -9.74 6.75
N GLY A 29 2.12 -10.65 7.58
CA GLY A 29 3.48 -10.54 8.13
C GLY A 29 4.59 -10.65 7.06
N ARG A 30 4.34 -11.39 5.98
CA ARG A 30 5.27 -11.58 4.85
C ARG A 30 5.24 -10.37 3.91
N VAL A 31 4.05 -9.85 3.59
CA VAL A 31 3.87 -8.60 2.82
C VAL A 31 4.49 -7.40 3.55
N HIS A 32 4.28 -7.31 4.86
CA HIS A 32 4.89 -6.28 5.72
C HIS A 32 6.42 -6.37 5.80
N ARG A 33 7.01 -7.56 5.59
CA ARG A 33 8.47 -7.75 5.52
C ARG A 33 9.02 -7.35 4.14
N LEU A 34 8.29 -7.67 3.07
CA LEU A 34 8.69 -7.36 1.69
C LEU A 34 8.66 -5.86 1.41
N LEU A 35 7.58 -5.17 1.81
CA LEU A 35 7.49 -3.71 1.71
C LEU A 35 8.53 -2.98 2.57
N ARG A 36 9.08 -3.63 3.61
CA ARG A 36 10.17 -3.08 4.42
C ARG A 36 11.57 -3.25 3.83
N ARG A 37 11.72 -4.13 2.84
CA ARG A 37 13.01 -4.36 2.15
C ARG A 37 13.14 -3.55 0.87
N VAL A 38 12.03 -3.11 0.30
CA VAL A 38 12.02 -2.45 -1.00
C VAL A 38 11.30 -1.14 -0.81
N ASN A 39 12.06 -0.03 -0.81
CA ASN A 39 11.62 1.35 -0.48
C ASN A 39 10.50 1.91 -1.40
N TYR A 40 9.70 1.10 -2.07
CA TYR A 40 8.64 1.54 -2.97
C TYR A 40 7.53 2.31 -2.24
N ALA A 41 7.06 1.82 -1.09
CA ALA A 41 6.03 2.54 -0.33
C ALA A 41 6.55 3.87 0.23
N GLU A 42 7.84 3.91 0.55
CA GLU A 42 8.53 5.12 1.02
C GLU A 42 8.74 6.13 -0.11
N ARG A 43 9.19 5.67 -1.30
CA ARG A 43 9.27 6.48 -2.52
C ARG A 43 7.91 7.07 -2.89
N MET A 44 6.84 6.26 -2.88
CA MET A 44 5.48 6.74 -3.14
C MET A 44 5.00 7.75 -2.08
N ALA A 45 5.49 7.67 -0.84
CA ALA A 45 5.19 8.67 0.17
C ALA A 45 5.92 10.00 -0.11
N LEU A 46 7.22 9.91 -0.45
CA LEU A 46 8.06 11.04 -0.84
C LEU A 46 7.53 11.76 -2.08
N ASP A 47 7.08 11.04 -3.10
CA ASP A 47 6.47 11.61 -4.31
C ASP A 47 5.22 12.43 -3.99
N ASN A 48 4.48 12.02 -2.96
CA ASN A 48 3.33 12.74 -2.44
C ASN A 48 3.69 13.80 -1.38
N LYS A 49 4.99 14.11 -1.22
CA LYS A 49 5.54 15.06 -0.23
C LYS A 49 5.15 14.70 1.21
N LYS A 50 4.98 13.41 1.51
CA LYS A 50 4.61 12.90 2.83
C LYS A 50 5.72 12.03 3.41
N THR A 51 6.07 12.30 4.66
CA THR A 51 7.06 11.52 5.42
C THR A 51 6.46 10.26 6.05
N ARG A 52 5.14 10.24 6.28
CA ARG A 52 4.41 9.09 6.83
C ARG A 52 3.79 8.26 5.70
N ILE A 53 3.96 6.94 5.78
CA ILE A 53 3.31 5.99 4.88
C ILE A 53 1.81 5.88 5.23
N ILE A 54 0.94 6.10 4.22
CA ILE A 54 -0.53 6.06 4.30
C ILE A 54 -1.01 4.89 3.43
N PRO A 55 -2.20 4.29 3.66
CA PRO A 55 -2.73 3.22 2.80
C PRO A 55 -2.73 3.55 1.30
N ARG A 56 -2.88 4.83 0.92
CA ARG A 56 -2.71 5.31 -0.46
C ARG A 56 -1.33 4.99 -1.05
N HIS A 57 -0.25 5.15 -0.30
CA HIS A 57 1.10 4.87 -0.79
C HIS A 57 1.31 3.37 -1.01
N LEU A 58 0.66 2.53 -0.20
CA LEU A 58 0.64 1.08 -0.41
C LEU A 58 -0.12 0.71 -1.67
N GLN A 59 -1.29 1.31 -1.87
CA GLN A 59 -2.09 1.12 -3.07
C GLN A 59 -1.33 1.50 -4.34
N LEU A 60 -0.66 2.66 -4.33
CA LEU A 60 0.18 3.13 -5.43
C LEU A 60 1.36 2.18 -5.67
N ALA A 61 2.08 1.79 -4.62
CA ALA A 61 3.23 0.89 -4.75
C ALA A 61 2.85 -0.51 -5.28
N ILE A 62 1.69 -1.03 -4.86
CA ILE A 62 1.20 -2.35 -5.28
C ILE A 62 0.74 -2.32 -6.74
N HIS A 63 -0.08 -1.35 -7.13
CA HIS A 63 -0.64 -1.32 -8.48
C HIS A 63 0.33 -0.77 -9.55
N ASN A 64 1.34 0.03 -9.16
CA ASN A 64 2.39 0.45 -10.07
C ASN A 64 3.45 -0.65 -10.34
N GLY A 65 3.54 -1.65 -9.47
CA GLY A 65 4.45 -2.78 -9.66
C GLY A 65 3.74 -3.97 -10.30
N GLU A 66 4.17 -4.41 -11.49
CA GLU A 66 3.51 -5.51 -12.21
C GLU A 66 3.43 -6.82 -11.40
N GLU A 67 4.53 -7.21 -10.75
CA GLU A 67 4.59 -8.44 -9.96
C GLU A 67 3.69 -8.37 -8.72
N LEU A 68 3.68 -7.22 -8.03
CA LEU A 68 2.88 -7.01 -6.83
C LEU A 68 1.39 -6.91 -7.18
N ASN A 69 1.05 -6.29 -8.30
CA ASN A 69 -0.31 -6.20 -8.79
C ASN A 69 -0.86 -7.57 -9.20
N LYS A 70 -0.06 -8.40 -9.90
CA LYS A 70 -0.43 -9.78 -10.23
C LYS A 70 -0.60 -10.64 -8.98
N LEU A 71 0.29 -10.48 -8.00
CA LEU A 71 0.30 -11.28 -6.76
C LEU A 71 -0.79 -10.84 -5.76
N LEU A 72 -1.21 -9.58 -5.79
CA LEU A 72 -2.18 -8.99 -4.87
C LEU A 72 -3.46 -8.51 -5.56
N GLY A 73 -3.74 -8.94 -6.81
CA GLY A 73 -4.87 -8.46 -7.60
C GLY A 73 -6.25 -8.74 -6.98
N GLY A 74 -6.36 -9.78 -6.14
CA GLY A 74 -7.57 -10.09 -5.37
C GLY A 74 -7.62 -9.47 -3.97
N VAL A 75 -6.65 -8.63 -3.62
CA VAL A 75 -6.52 -8.06 -2.26
C VAL A 75 -7.04 -6.62 -2.26
N THR A 76 -8.04 -6.36 -1.41
CA THR A 76 -8.53 -4.99 -1.20
C THR A 76 -7.70 -4.27 -0.14
N ILE A 77 -7.08 -3.13 -0.49
CA ILE A 77 -6.46 -2.22 0.48
C ILE A 77 -7.51 -1.23 0.98
N ALA A 78 -7.94 -1.39 2.23
CA ALA A 78 -8.83 -0.43 2.87
C ALA A 78 -8.17 0.97 2.92
N GLN A 79 -8.95 2.02 2.62
CA GLN A 79 -8.49 3.43 2.60
C GLN A 79 -7.40 3.76 1.56
N GLY A 80 -7.16 2.87 0.57
CA GLY A 80 -6.14 3.07 -0.48
C GLY A 80 -6.61 3.86 -1.71
N GLY A 81 -7.91 3.91 -1.98
CA GLY A 81 -8.46 4.47 -3.22
C GLY A 81 -8.03 3.71 -4.48
N VAL A 82 -8.11 4.32 -5.66
CA VAL A 82 -7.74 3.70 -6.96
C VAL A 82 -6.72 4.52 -7.72
N LEU A 83 -5.94 3.90 -8.61
CA LEU A 83 -5.01 4.65 -9.47
C LEU A 83 -5.79 5.64 -10.34
N PRO A 84 -5.30 6.88 -10.52
CA PRO A 84 -5.90 7.81 -11.46
C PRO A 84 -5.76 7.25 -12.88
N ASN A 85 -6.88 6.98 -13.54
CA ASN A 85 -6.91 6.55 -14.94
C ASN A 85 -8.19 7.10 -15.59
N ILE A 86 -8.05 7.91 -16.63
CA ILE A 86 -9.17 8.49 -17.38
C ILE A 86 -9.14 7.89 -18.78
N GLN A 87 -10.25 7.29 -19.20
CA GLN A 87 -10.35 6.74 -20.56
C GLN A 87 -10.28 7.87 -21.58
N ALA A 88 -9.56 7.65 -22.69
CA ALA A 88 -9.35 8.67 -23.72
C ALA A 88 -10.66 9.22 -24.32
N VAL A 89 -11.73 8.42 -24.33
CA VAL A 89 -13.07 8.81 -24.77
C VAL A 89 -13.69 9.90 -23.90
N LEU A 90 -13.32 9.95 -22.62
CA LEU A 90 -13.83 10.92 -21.64
C LEU A 90 -12.99 12.20 -21.63
N LEU A 91 -11.85 12.22 -22.32
CA LEU A 91 -11.04 13.44 -22.42
C LEU A 91 -11.76 14.44 -23.33
N PRO A 92 -11.74 15.73 -22.98
CA PRO A 92 -12.27 16.76 -23.86
C PRO A 92 -11.53 16.69 -25.21
N LYS A 93 -12.30 16.69 -26.31
CA LYS A 93 -11.72 16.74 -27.66
C LYS A 93 -10.91 18.03 -27.76
N LYS A 94 -9.62 17.93 -28.13
CA LYS A 94 -8.78 19.10 -28.36
C LYS A 94 -9.42 19.96 -29.45
N THR A 95 -9.97 21.10 -29.08
CA THR A 95 -10.02 22.26 -29.98
C THR A 95 -8.59 22.74 -30.16
N GLU A 96 -8.19 22.97 -31.40
CA GLU A 96 -6.85 23.45 -31.75
C GLU A 96 -6.52 24.70 -30.92
N LYS A 97 -5.38 24.68 -30.23
CA LYS A 97 -4.90 25.87 -29.54
C LYS A 97 -4.53 26.87 -30.61
N LEU A 98 -5.32 27.95 -30.73
CA LEU A 98 -4.99 29.11 -31.55
C LEU A 98 -3.62 29.62 -31.10
N VAL A 99 -2.59 29.35 -31.92
CA VAL A 99 -1.26 29.92 -31.76
C VAL A 99 -1.39 31.39 -32.13
N PHE A 100 -1.49 32.25 -31.12
CA PHE A 100 -1.43 33.69 -31.34
C PHE A 100 0.04 34.06 -31.56
N SER A 101 0.47 34.02 -32.82
CA SER A 101 1.74 34.61 -33.23
C SER A 101 1.65 36.11 -32.97
N LYS A 102 2.38 36.59 -31.96
CA LYS A 102 2.65 38.03 -31.82
C LYS A 102 3.71 38.39 -32.87
N GLU A 103 3.34 39.31 -33.75
CA GLU A 103 4.25 40.14 -34.55
C GLU A 103 5.18 40.98 -33.65
#